data_AF-A0A9W9FJF5-F1
#
_entry.id   AF-A0A9W9FJF5-F1
#
_cell.length_a   1.000
_cell.length_b   1.000
_cell.length_c   1.000
_cell.angle_alpha   90.00
_cell.angle_beta   90.00
_cell.angle_gamma   90.00
#
_symmetry.space_group_name_H-M   'P 1'
#
loop_
_entity.id
_entity.type
_entity.pdbx_description
1 polymer ?
#
loop_
_entity_poly.entity_id
_entity_poly.type
_entity_poly.pdbx_seq_one_letter_code
_entity_poly.pdbx_strand_id
1 'polypeptide(L)'
;MAGLNSLYATHEEDINQTPVMERDRAFVELNVLDQLRSLRKFTEVTDAIKKGHLQIHGVVYDTKAEQAYGVSEGQQGSDYMT
;
A
#
# COMPACT_ATOMS: atom_id res chain seq x y z
N MET A 1 -0.17 -8.56 -14.71
CA MET A 1 0.69 -8.42 -13.52
C MET A 1 1.80 -7.45 -13.87
N ALA A 2 1.70 -6.20 -13.42
CA ALA A 2 2.80 -5.23 -13.57
C ALA A 2 3.93 -5.69 -12.63
N GLY A 3 5.13 -5.94 -13.17
CA GLY A 3 6.27 -6.40 -12.38
C GLY A 3 6.83 -5.30 -11.46
N LEU A 4 7.71 -5.68 -10.53
CA LEU A 4 8.37 -4.73 -9.62
C LEU A 4 9.05 -3.57 -10.37
N ASN A 5 9.62 -3.83 -11.54
CA ASN A 5 10.25 -2.80 -12.38
C ASN A 5 9.25 -1.74 -12.88
N SER A 6 8.02 -2.13 -13.23
CA SER A 6 6.99 -1.16 -13.63
C SER A 6 6.44 -0.37 -12.45
N LEU A 7 6.41 -0.95 -11.25
CA LEU A 7 6.03 -0.21 -10.05
C LEU A 7 7.10 0.85 -9.72
N TYR A 8 8.38 0.48 -9.81
CA TYR A 8 9.48 1.42 -9.62
C TYR A 8 9.41 2.57 -10.61
N ALA A 9 9.23 2.28 -11.90
CA ALA A 9 9.08 3.31 -12.93
C ALA A 9 7.86 4.22 -12.71
N THR A 10 6.77 3.70 -12.15
CA THR A 10 5.54 4.47 -11.89
C THR A 10 5.71 5.44 -10.72
N HIS A 11 6.51 5.07 -9.72
CA HIS A 11 6.73 5.84 -8.49
C HIS A 11 8.14 6.43 -8.39
N GLU A 12 8.88 6.47 -9.50
CA GLU A 12 10.29 6.85 -9.51
C GLU A 12 10.52 8.25 -8.94
N GLU A 13 9.65 9.21 -9.28
CA GLU A 13 9.73 10.58 -8.80
C GLU A 13 9.51 10.67 -7.28
N ASP A 14 8.49 9.99 -6.75
CA ASP A 14 8.17 9.95 -5.32
C ASP A 14 9.28 9.25 -4.51
N ILE A 15 9.81 8.14 -5.03
CA ILE A 15 10.90 7.38 -4.40
C ILE A 15 12.18 8.21 -4.41
N ASN A 16 12.47 8.94 -5.49
CA ASN A 16 13.68 9.74 -5.58
C ASN A 16 13.67 10.95 -4.63
N GLN A 17 12.50 11.44 -4.21
CA GLN A 17 12.36 12.48 -3.18
C GLN A 17 12.55 11.94 -1.75
N THR A 18 12.48 10.62 -1.56
CA THR A 18 12.72 9.96 -0.27
C THR A 18 14.23 9.83 -0.01
N PRO A 19 14.71 10.03 1.23
CA PRO A 19 16.11 9.77 1.58
C PRO A 19 16.55 8.38 1.15
N VAL A 20 17.76 8.25 0.59
CA VAL A 20 18.25 6.98 0.00
C VAL A 20 18.10 5.79 0.94
N MET A 21 18.35 6.00 2.24
CA MET A 21 18.24 4.97 3.28
C MET A 21 16.80 4.48 3.53
N GLU A 22 15.79 5.26 3.12
CA GLU A 22 14.37 4.99 3.35
C GLU A 22 13.66 4.53 2.07
N ARG A 23 14.30 4.62 0.89
CA ARG A 23 13.70 4.29 -0.41
C ARG A 23 13.22 2.86 -0.51
N ASP A 24 14.02 1.90 -0.04
CA ASP A 24 13.64 0.49 -0.07
C ASP A 24 12.39 0.23 0.77
N ARG A 25 12.31 0.87 1.95
CA ARG A 25 11.13 0.79 2.82
C ARG A 25 9.90 1.40 2.16
N ALA A 26 10.03 2.61 1.63
CA ALA A 26 8.94 3.30 0.93
C ALA A 26 8.46 2.49 -0.29
N PHE A 27 9.38 1.86 -1.03
CA PHE A 27 9.04 1.02 -2.17
C PHE A 27 8.25 -0.23 -1.78
N VAL A 28 8.61 -0.89 -0.67
CA VAL A 28 7.86 -2.04 -0.14
C VAL A 28 6.45 -1.63 0.28
N GLU A 29 6.30 -0.50 0.97
CA GLU A 29 4.99 0.02 1.37
C GLU A 29 4.11 0.37 0.15
N LEU A 30 4.69 1.02 -0.86
CA LEU A 30 4.02 1.31 -2.14
C LEU A 30 3.58 0.04 -2.87
N ASN A 31 4.41 -1.01 -2.85
CA ASN A 31 4.07 -2.29 -3.46
C ASN A 31 2.82 -2.90 -2.80
N VAL A 32 2.75 -2.87 -1.48
CA VAL A 32 1.57 -3.35 -0.74
C VAL A 32 0.33 -2.55 -1.14
N LEU A 33 0.43 -1.21 -1.21
CA LEU A 33 -0.69 -0.36 -1.62
C LEU A 33 -1.17 -0.66 -3.05
N ASP A 34 -0.26 -0.81 -4.01
CA ASP A 34 -0.63 -1.12 -5.39
C ASP A 34 -1.25 -2.52 -5.54
N GLN A 35 -0.77 -3.49 -4.75
CA GLN A 35 -1.39 -4.81 -4.69
C GLN A 35 -2.81 -4.75 -4.10
N LEU A 36 -3.03 -3.98 -3.03
CA LEU A 36 -4.36 -3.77 -2.47
C LEU A 36 -5.32 -3.15 -3.51
N ARG A 37 -4.86 -2.13 -4.25
CA ARG A 37 -5.62 -1.52 -5.35
C ARG A 37 -5.93 -2.55 -6.44
N SER A 38 -4.96 -3.36 -6.79
CA SER A 38 -5.11 -4.39 -7.83
C SER A 38 -6.06 -5.50 -7.40
N LEU A 39 -6.04 -5.93 -6.14
CA LEU A 39 -7.00 -6.90 -5.59
C LEU A 39 -8.44 -6.37 -5.66
N ARG A 40 -8.64 -5.07 -5.44
CA ARG A 40 -9.96 -4.42 -5.58
C ARG A 40 -10.45 -4.32 -7.03
N LYS A 41 -9.64 -4.66 -8.04
CA LYS A 41 -10.09 -4.71 -9.45
C LYS A 41 -10.81 -6.02 -9.79
N PHE A 42 -10.67 -7.06 -8.96
CA PHE A 42 -11.38 -8.32 -9.17
C PHE A 42 -12.82 -8.22 -8.69
N THR A 43 -13.78 -8.62 -9.54
CA THR A 43 -15.22 -8.51 -9.24
C THR A 43 -15.59 -9.34 -8.02
N GLU A 44 -15.12 -10.60 -7.92
CA GLU A 44 -15.37 -11.44 -6.74
C GLU A 44 -14.90 -10.80 -5.43
N VAL A 45 -13.73 -10.13 -5.46
CA VAL A 45 -13.19 -9.43 -4.30
C VAL A 45 -14.06 -8.22 -3.93
N THR A 46 -14.40 -7.39 -4.92
CA THR A 46 -15.23 -6.21 -4.71
C THR A 46 -16.62 -6.57 -4.20
N ASP A 47 -17.23 -7.62 -4.75
CA ASP A 47 -18.56 -8.07 -4.34
C ASP A 47 -18.55 -8.62 -2.91
N ALA A 48 -17.51 -9.37 -2.53
CA ALA A 48 -17.34 -9.86 -1.17
C ALA A 48 -17.15 -8.70 -0.16
N ILE A 49 -16.38 -7.67 -0.53
CA ILE A 49 -16.21 -6.45 0.28
C ILE A 49 -17.54 -5.72 0.45
N LYS A 50 -18.29 -5.49 -0.65
CA LYS A 50 -19.59 -4.80 -0.62
C LYS A 50 -20.64 -5.52 0.22
N LYS A 51 -20.61 -6.85 0.23
CA LYS A 51 -21.48 -7.68 1.07
C LYS A 51 -21.04 -7.73 2.54
N GLY A 52 -19.91 -7.12 2.88
CA GLY A 52 -19.33 -7.17 4.23
C GLY A 52 -18.72 -8.52 4.59
N HIS A 53 -18.50 -9.40 3.61
CA HIS A 53 -17.96 -10.75 3.83
C HIS A 53 -16.43 -10.79 3.77
N LEU A 54 -15.78 -9.70 3.33
CA LEU A 54 -14.34 -9.61 3.17
C LEU A 54 -13.82 -8.24 3.57
N GLN A 55 -12.74 -8.22 4.34
CA GLN A 55 -11.91 -7.04 4.60
C GLN A 55 -10.48 -7.36 4.15
N ILE A 56 -9.79 -6.38 3.57
CA ILE A 56 -8.42 -6.54 3.08
C ILE A 56 -7.56 -5.46 3.73
N HIS A 57 -6.43 -5.88 4.29
CA HIS A 57 -5.48 -5.04 4.98
C HIS A 57 -4.09 -5.17 4.34
N GLY A 58 -3.34 -4.08 4.32
CA GLY A 58 -1.91 -4.10 4.00
C GLY A 58 -1.08 -4.16 5.26
N VAL A 59 -0.07 -5.03 5.28
CA VAL A 59 0.87 -5.15 6.40
C VAL A 59 2.27 -5.30 5.85
N VAL A 60 3.22 -4.57 6.44
CA VAL A 60 4.67 -4.74 6.19
C VAL A 60 5.31 -5.21 7.49
N TYR A 61 6.17 -6.23 7.40
CA TYR A 61 6.91 -6.74 8.54
C TYR A 61 8.36 -6.28 8.48
N ASP A 62 8.82 -5.60 9.52
CA ASP A 62 10.22 -5.25 9.70
C ASP A 62 10.92 -6.35 10.50
N THR A 63 11.83 -7.06 9.83
CA THR A 63 12.58 -8.17 10.42
C THR A 63 13.63 -7.73 11.43
N LYS A 64 14.10 -6.48 11.38
CA LYS A 64 15.09 -5.95 12.34
C LYS A 64 14.41 -5.48 13.61
N ALA A 65 13.23 -4.89 13.49
CA ALA A 65 12.42 -4.46 14.62
C ALA A 65 11.52 -5.57 15.18
N GLU A 66 11.43 -6.71 14.49
CA GLU A 66 10.51 -7.82 14.80
C GLU A 66 9.04 -7.35 14.95
N GLN A 67 8.66 -6.39 14.11
CA GLN A 67 7.38 -5.68 14.25
C GLN A 67 6.65 -5.54 12.92
N ALA A 68 5.33 -5.69 12.97
CA ALA A 68 4.43 -5.45 11.85
C ALA A 68 3.86 -4.03 11.89
N TYR A 69 3.77 -3.40 10.73
CA TYR A 69 3.19 -2.08 10.52
C TYR A 69 2.01 -2.20 9.54
N GLY A 70 0.86 -1.66 9.92
CA GLY A 70 -0.28 -1.53 9.02
C GLY A 70 0.02 -0.49 7.95
N VAL A 71 -0.29 -0.81 6.69
CA VAL A 71 -0.16 0.10 5.56
C VAL A 71 -1.55 0.45 5.05
N SER A 72 -1.85 1.74 5.02
CA SER A 72 -3.10 2.29 4.53
C SER A 72 -2.82 3.48 3.64
N GLU A 73 -3.65 3.69 2.63
CA GLU A 73 -3.64 4.96 1.90
C GLU A 73 -3.94 6.08 2.90
N GLY A 74 -3.06 7.08 2.99
CA GLY A 74 -3.25 8.18 3.92
C GLY A 74 -4.62 8.82 3.74
N GLN A 75 -5.38 8.97 4.82
CA GLN A 75 -6.44 9.98 4.85
C GLN A 75 -5.73 11.33 4.72
N GLN A 76 -5.79 11.97 3.55
CA GLN A 76 -5.71 13.43 3.53
C GLN A 76 -6.80 13.93 4.48
N GLY A 77 -6.39 14.60 5.55
CA GLY A 77 -7.29 15.10 6.57
C GLY A 77 -8.46 15.86 5.96
N SER A 78 -9.67 15.46 6.31
CA SER A 78 -10.88 16.25 6.14
C SER A 78 -11.58 16.25 7.49
N ASP A 79 -11.48 17.41 8.13
CA ASP A 79 -12.29 17.97 9.21
C ASP A 79 -13.32 17.07 9.87
N TYR A 80 -13.13 16.79 11.16
CA TYR A 80 -14.16 16.98 12.18
C TYR A 80 -13.47 17.24 13.54
N MET A 81 -13.21 18.52 13.84
CA MET A 81 -13.19 18.96 15.23
C MET A 81 -14.65 19.01 15.70
N THR A 82 -14.93 18.31 16.80
CA THR A 82 -16.09 18.59 17.68
C THR A 82 -15.57 19.40 18.86
#